data_AF-A0A1H9XLI9-F1
#
_entry.id   AF-A0A1H9XLI9-F1
#
_cell.length_a   1.000
_cell.length_b   1.000
_cell.length_c   1.000
_cell.angle_alpha   90.00
_cell.angle_beta   90.00
_cell.angle_gamma   90.00
#
_symmetry.space_group_name_H-M   'P 1'
#
loop_
_entity.id
_entity.type
_entity.pdbx_description
1 polymer ?
#
loop_
_entity_poly.entity_id
_entity_poly.type
_entity_poly.pdbx_seq_one_letter_code
_entity_poly.pdbx_strand_id
1 'polypeptide(L)' 'MTAAPESAGLKSSYSNDSGGNCVEVADLTPAQPLIAVRDSKFPHGPALALPPDAFLAFVGLVRG' A
#
# COMPACT_ATOMS: atom_id res chain seq x y z
N MET A 1 -6.12 -16.62 9.17
CA MET A 1 -5.86 -15.17 9.18
C MET A 1 -4.36 -14.99 9.27
N THR A 2 -3.68 -14.91 8.13
CA THR A 2 -2.22 -14.73 8.08
C THR A 2 -1.96 -13.25 7.87
N ALA A 3 -1.32 -12.61 8.84
CA ALA A 3 -0.77 -11.26 8.67
C ALA A 3 0.38 -11.32 7.66
N ALA A 4 0.44 -10.35 6.74
CA ALA A 4 1.58 -10.21 5.84
C ALA A 4 2.84 -9.86 6.66
N PRO A 5 4.03 -10.39 6.29
CA PRO A 5 5.28 -10.03 6.95
C PRO A 5 5.55 -8.53 6.78
N GLU A 6 6.29 -7.95 7.72
CA GLU A 6 6.70 -6.54 7.73
C GLU A 6 7.69 -6.25 6.58
N SER A 7 7.16 -6.23 5.35
CA SER A 7 7.90 -5.79 4.16
C SER A 7 8.08 -4.27 4.25
N ALA A 8 9.31 -3.80 4.02
CA ALA A 8 9.70 -2.40 4.12
C ALA A 8 8.90 -1.52 3.15
N GLY A 9 7.76 -1.01 3.61
CA GLY A 9 6.87 -0.17 2.82
C GLY A 9 7.49 1.20 2.53
N LEU A 10 7.18 1.74 1.34
CA LEU A 10 7.53 3.11 0.97
C LEU A 10 6.45 4.06 1.49
N LYS A 11 6.84 5.02 2.34
CA LYS A 11 5.95 6.04 2.92
C LYS A 11 5.87 7.25 1.99
N SER A 12 4.66 7.77 1.74
CA SER A 12 4.43 8.93 0.87
C SER A 12 4.92 10.25 1.50
N SER A 13 5.49 11.15 0.69
CA SER A 13 6.12 12.41 1.14
C SER A 13 5.16 13.53 1.60
N TYR A 14 3.84 13.36 1.50
CA TYR A 14 2.84 14.33 2.01
C TYR A 14 2.52 14.16 3.50
N SER A 15 3.32 13.37 4.22
CA SER A 15 3.01 12.93 5.57
C SER A 15 3.70 13.83 6.61
N ASN A 16 2.94 14.68 7.28
CA ASN A 16 3.43 15.43 8.45
C ASN A 16 3.29 14.60 9.74
N ASP A 17 4.15 14.87 10.72
CA ASP A 17 4.26 14.16 12.02
C ASP A 17 2.99 14.22 12.89
N SER A 18 2.01 15.04 12.51
CA SER A 18 0.70 15.17 13.17
C SER A 18 -0.32 14.06 12.81
N GLY A 19 0.13 12.84 12.51
CA GLY A 19 -0.77 11.70 12.21
C GLY A 19 -1.27 11.60 10.76
N GLY A 20 -0.48 12.09 9.80
CA GLY A 20 -0.86 12.20 8.38
C GLY A 20 -0.42 11.06 7.45
N ASN A 21 0.04 9.92 7.97
CA ASN A 21 0.27 8.74 7.11
C ASN A 21 -1.07 8.03 6.93
N CYS A 22 -1.71 8.17 5.77
CA CYS A 22 -3.01 7.54 5.50
C CYS A 22 -2.90 6.30 4.60
N VAL A 23 -1.78 6.08 3.91
CA VAL A 23 -1.62 4.93 3.00
C VAL A 23 -0.17 4.43 2.97
N GLU A 24 0.00 3.12 3.03
CA GLU A 24 1.25 2.38 2.78
C GLU A 24 1.08 1.43 1.60
N VAL A 25 2.16 1.27 0.82
CA VAL A 25 2.21 0.38 -0.34
C VAL A 25 3.37 -0.59 -0.21
N ALA A 26 3.13 -1.88 -0.46
CA ALA A 26 4.15 -2.93 -0.44
C ALA A 26 3.97 -3.92 -1.60
N ASP A 27 5.09 -4.40 -2.15
CA ASP A 27 5.11 -5.56 -3.04
C ASP A 27 5.05 -6.83 -2.19
N LEU A 28 4.12 -7.74 -2.49
CA LEU A 28 3.87 -8.91 -1.66
C LEU A 28 4.86 -10.05 -1.91
N THR A 29 4.99 -10.54 -3.14
CA THR A 29 6.01 -11.54 -3.51
C THR A 29 6.22 -11.63 -5.02
N PRO A 30 7.38 -12.10 -5.51
CA PRO A 30 7.60 -12.41 -6.92
C PRO A 30 6.77 -13.61 -7.43
N ALA A 31 6.35 -14.52 -6.55
CA ALA A 31 5.52 -15.67 -6.92
C ALA A 31 4.05 -15.29 -7.13
N GLN A 32 3.60 -14.19 -6.52
CA GLN A 32 2.26 -13.61 -6.63
C GLN A 32 2.41 -12.09 -6.69
N PRO A 33 2.66 -11.52 -7.88
CA PRO A 33 2.92 -10.09 -8.04
C PRO A 33 1.63 -9.34 -7.74
N LEU A 34 1.53 -8.86 -6.52
CA LEU A 34 0.41 -8.11 -5.99
C LEU A 34 0.96 -6.92 -5.21
N ILE A 35 0.34 -5.77 -5.45
CA ILE A 35 0.59 -4.53 -4.73
C ILE A 35 -0.44 -4.45 -3.60
N ALA A 36 0.04 -4.50 -2.36
CA ALA A 36 -0.78 -4.28 -1.18
C ALA A 36 -0.82 -2.79 -0.85
N VAL A 37 -2.03 -2.25 -0.72
CA VAL A 37 -2.29 -0.87 -0.29
C VAL A 37 -3.10 -0.94 1.01
N ARG A 38 -2.59 -0.34 2.10
CA ARG A 38 -3.27 -0.33 3.40
C ARG A 38 -3.29 1.05 4.02
N ASP A 39 -4.26 1.30 4.90
CA ASP A 39 -4.28 2.50 5.72
C ASP A 39 -3.32 2.33 6.92
N SER A 40 -2.38 3.27 7.08
CA SER A 40 -1.38 3.19 8.15
C SER A 40 -1.94 3.35 9.56
N LYS A 41 -3.13 3.95 9.70
CA LYS A 41 -3.84 4.11 10.99
C LYS A 41 -4.54 2.81 11.39
N PHE A 42 -4.71 1.87 10.46
CA PHE A 42 -5.28 0.54 10.71
C PHE A 42 -4.28 -0.57 10.32
N PRO A 43 -3.17 -0.73 11.06
CA PRO A 43 -2.11 -1.66 10.67
C PRO A 43 -2.50 -3.14 10.70
N HIS A 44 -3.53 -3.48 11.46
CA HIS A 44 -4.13 -4.83 11.48
C HIS A 44 -5.43 -4.90 10.68
N GLY A 45 -5.79 -3.83 9.97
CA GLY A 45 -6.94 -3.77 9.09
C GLY A 45 -6.71 -4.49 7.76
N PRO A 46 -7.76 -4.63 6.94
CA PRO A 46 -7.65 -5.24 5.62
C PRO A 46 -6.76 -4.38 4.70
N ALA A 47 -5.93 -5.04 3.90
CA ALA A 47 -5.19 -4.42 2.80
C ALA A 47 -5.87 -4.73 1.47
N LEU A 48 -5.89 -3.76 0.56
CA LEU A 48 -6.30 -3.96 -0.82
C LEU A 48 -5.13 -4.58 -1.59
N ALA A 49 -5.31 -5.75 -2.18
CA ALA A 49 -4.31 -6.41 -3.02
C ALA A 49 -4.69 -6.25 -4.49
N LEU A 50 -3.85 -5.58 -5.27
CA LEU A 50 -4.09 -5.27 -6.68
C LEU A 50 -3.00 -5.90 -7.56
N PRO A 51 -3.33 -6.36 -8.77
CA PRO A 51 -2.31 -6.59 -9.80
C PRO A 51 -1.53 -5.29 -10.10
N PRO A 52 -0.24 -5.37 -10.45
CA PRO A 52 0.59 -4.19 -10.74
C PRO A 52 -0.01 -3.27 -11.81
N ASP A 53 -0.53 -3.83 -12.90
CA ASP A 53 -1.17 -3.05 -13.97
C ASP A 53 -2.39 -2.26 -13.48
N ALA A 54 -3.20 -2.86 -12.60
CA ALA A 54 -4.37 -2.19 -12.03
C ALA A 54 -3.97 -1.04 -11.09
N PHE A 55 -2.91 -1.25 -10.29
CA PHE A 55 -2.37 -0.20 -9.44
C PHE A 55 -1.80 0.96 -10.25
N LEU A 56 -1.03 0.68 -11.31
CA LEU A 56 -0.48 1.70 -12.20
C LEU A 56 -1.59 2.48 -12.92
N ALA A 57 -2.62 1.81 -13.42
CA ALA A 57 -3.77 2.46 -14.03
C ALA A 57 -4.51 3.37 -13.04
N PHE A 58 -4.75 2.89 -11.81
CA PHE A 58 -5.35 3.68 -10.74
C PHE A 58 -4.53 4.95 -10.45
N VAL A 59 -3.22 4.82 -10.24
CA VAL A 59 -2.33 5.97 -9.99
C VAL A 59 -2.38 6.95 -11.17
N GLY A 60 -2.31 6.45 -12.41
CA GLY A 60 -2.40 7.29 -13.61
C GLY A 60 -3.69 8.11 -13.70
N LEU A 61 -4.82 7.56 -13.23
CA LEU A 61 -6.11 8.27 -13.19
C LEU A 61 -6.17 9.37 -12.13
N VAL A 62 -5.50 9.19 -10.98
CA VAL A 62 -5.63 10.11 -9.83
C VAL A 62 -4.51 11.14 -9.73
N ARG A 63 -3.42 10.97 -10.47
CA ARG A 63 -2.20 11.80 -10.37
C ARG A 63 -2.23 13.07 -11.24
N GLY A 64 -3.41 13.69 -11.37
CA GLY A 64 -3.64 14.90 -12.17
C GLY A 64 -2.67 16.03 -11.92
#